data_AF-A0A6I3LK32-F1
#
_entry.id   AF-A0A6I3LK32-F1
#
_cell.length_a   1.000
_cell.length_b   1.000
_cell.length_c   1.000
_cell.angle_alpha   90.00
_cell.angle_beta   90.00
_cell.angle_gamma   90.00
#
_symmetry.space_group_name_H-M   'P 1'
#
loop_
_entity.id
_entity.type
_entity.pdbx_description
1 polymer ?
#
loop_
_entity_poly.entity_id
_entity_poly.type
_entity_poly.pdbx_seq_one_letter_code
_entity_poly.pdbx_strand_id
1 'polypeptide(L)'
;MSVKFKKTYKFALKASLYIMLYGFVLVMPLVIYFTTVSWWLYIIHSILVFFISFFIIQYRVEHFIYRRVKKIYDNVSLLEHTELRSKAVTTDMQTLTEEIEKFATNKKIEIESLQVREEYRRDYLGNISHELKTPLYTIQSYLETLQDGAIDDLDIRDQYLERAMQGVDRLTFIIKDLDMISKLETGALHLEVGVFDIVACIQEVFYFLEYKAKQRHITLMFDMSYDMPIYVKGDRDRISQVLTNLVSNSIKYGKDKGTTEVSIEDLVQNKMIIRVTDNGEGIKKEHIPRLFERFYRIDKTGSRQVGGSGLGLSIVKHIVEAHEEHIYVESSYGYGSEFSFTLEKAPLDAYADPLATD
;
A
#
# COMPACT_ATOMS: atom_id res chain seq x y z
N MET A 1 -3.89 4.44 33.95
CA MET A 1 -5.36 4.54 33.96
C MET A 1 -5.86 4.75 35.40
N SER A 2 -5.86 6.00 35.89
CA SER A 2 -6.16 6.28 37.31
C SER A 2 -7.65 6.58 37.53
N VAL A 3 -8.38 5.54 37.97
CA VAL A 3 -9.50 5.60 38.92
C VAL A 3 -10.38 6.87 38.85
N LYS A 4 -11.17 7.02 37.78
CA LYS A 4 -12.26 8.03 37.74
C LYS A 4 -13.40 7.72 38.73
N PHE A 5 -13.54 6.46 39.18
CA PHE A 5 -14.50 6.05 40.23
C PHE A 5 -14.38 6.88 41.51
N LYS A 6 -13.15 7.23 41.93
CA LYS A 6 -12.90 8.02 43.15
C LYS A 6 -13.58 9.39 43.14
N LYS A 7 -13.87 9.98 41.97
CA LYS A 7 -14.49 11.31 41.88
C LYS A 7 -16.00 11.26 42.14
N THR A 8 -16.70 10.23 41.66
CA THR A 8 -18.14 10.06 41.90
C THR A 8 -18.43 9.81 43.38
N TYR A 9 -17.63 8.94 44.02
CA TYR A 9 -17.71 8.70 45.46
C TYR A 9 -17.44 9.97 46.27
N LYS A 10 -16.48 10.81 45.87
CA LYS A 10 -16.22 12.11 46.54
C LYS A 10 -17.41 13.07 46.44
N PHE A 11 -18.11 13.09 45.30
CA PHE A 11 -19.31 13.91 45.13
C PHE A 11 -20.46 13.38 45.99
N ALA A 12 -20.75 12.07 45.91
CA ALA A 12 -21.79 11.42 46.70
C ALA A 12 -21.55 11.61 48.20
N LEU A 13 -20.29 11.47 48.66
CA LEU A 13 -19.88 11.68 50.04
C LEU A 13 -20.13 13.12 50.53
N LYS A 14 -19.77 14.12 49.72
CA LYS A 14 -20.03 15.53 50.07
C LYS A 14 -21.52 15.82 50.12
N ALA A 15 -22.28 15.35 49.12
CA ALA A 15 -23.72 15.56 49.05
C ALA A 15 -24.45 14.87 50.22
N SER A 16 -24.12 13.62 50.54
CA SER A 16 -24.70 12.90 51.69
C SER A 16 -24.31 13.56 53.01
N LEU A 17 -23.10 14.10 53.14
CA LEU A 17 -22.68 14.86 54.33
C LEU A 17 -23.48 16.15 54.50
N TYR A 18 -23.73 16.90 53.43
CA TYR A 18 -24.58 18.10 53.48
C TYR A 18 -26.03 17.76 53.85
N ILE A 19 -26.59 16.67 53.29
CA ILE A 19 -27.93 16.19 53.63
C ILE A 19 -28.01 15.80 55.11
N MET A 20 -27.01 15.06 55.60
CA MET A 20 -26.91 14.67 57.01
C MET A 20 -26.83 15.90 57.92
N LEU A 21 -25.94 16.86 57.62
CA LEU A 21 -25.74 18.06 58.43
C LEU A 21 -27.00 18.93 58.47
N TYR A 22 -27.63 19.15 57.31
CA TYR A 22 -28.88 19.92 57.22
C TYR A 22 -30.02 19.26 57.99
N GLY A 23 -30.20 17.94 57.81
CA GLY A 23 -31.18 17.16 58.57
C GLY A 23 -30.90 17.20 60.08
N PHE A 24 -29.62 17.14 60.45
CA PHE A 24 -29.19 17.21 61.85
C PHE A 24 -29.51 18.57 62.49
N VAL A 25 -29.26 19.67 61.78
CA VAL A 25 -29.56 21.02 62.30
C VAL A 25 -31.06 21.27 62.39
N LEU A 26 -31.85 20.74 61.45
CA LEU A 26 -33.30 20.98 61.39
C LEU A 26 -34.07 20.23 62.49
N VAL A 27 -33.71 18.97 62.76
CA VAL A 27 -34.45 18.12 63.70
C VAL A 27 -33.98 18.29 65.16
N MET A 28 -32.77 18.81 65.38
CA MET A 28 -32.17 18.95 66.72
C MET A 28 -32.97 19.86 67.68
N PRO A 29 -33.47 21.05 67.29
CA PRO A 29 -34.31 21.89 68.15
C PRO A 29 -35.62 21.21 68.56
N LEU A 30 -36.22 20.43 67.65
CA LEU A 30 -37.44 19.66 67.88
C LEU A 30 -37.21 18.58 68.95
N VAL A 31 -36.12 17.83 68.86
CA VAL A 31 -35.78 16.78 69.83
C VAL A 31 -35.54 17.36 71.22
N ILE A 32 -34.87 18.52 71.31
CA ILE A 32 -34.65 19.22 72.59
C ILE A 32 -35.98 19.66 73.21
N TYR A 33 -36.91 20.16 72.41
CA TYR A 33 -38.20 20.67 72.89
C TYR A 33 -39.13 19.56 73.42
N PHE A 34 -39.21 18.42 72.73
CA PHE A 34 -40.17 17.36 73.04
C PHE A 34 -39.71 16.31 74.07
N THR A 35 -38.45 16.36 74.55
CA THR A 35 -37.86 15.63 75.72
C THR A 35 -38.18 14.14 75.95
N THR A 36 -38.71 13.43 74.96
CA THR A 36 -39.18 12.02 75.12
C THR A 36 -38.26 10.98 74.47
N VAL A 37 -37.26 11.40 73.69
CA VAL A 37 -36.39 10.50 72.91
C VAL A 37 -34.93 10.67 73.29
N SER A 38 -34.23 9.56 73.45
CA SER A 38 -32.80 9.55 73.79
C SER A 38 -31.92 10.09 72.66
N TRP A 39 -31.02 11.01 72.99
CA TRP A 39 -30.05 11.65 72.08
C TRP A 39 -29.23 10.69 71.20
N TRP A 40 -28.89 9.48 71.67
CA TRP A 40 -28.12 8.51 70.89
C TRP A 40 -28.90 7.95 69.69
N LEU A 41 -30.24 7.85 69.78
CA LEU A 41 -31.08 7.39 68.68
C LEU A 41 -31.05 8.39 67.51
N TYR A 42 -30.90 9.67 67.81
CA TYR A 42 -30.78 10.72 66.81
C TYR A 42 -29.47 10.64 66.03
N ILE A 43 -28.36 10.36 66.72
CA ILE A 43 -27.05 10.15 66.08
C ILE A 43 -27.12 8.93 65.14
N ILE A 44 -27.73 7.84 65.60
CA ILE A 44 -27.94 6.63 64.78
C ILE A 44 -28.78 6.96 63.54
N HIS A 45 -29.87 7.72 63.69
CA HIS A 45 -30.71 8.15 62.58
C HIS A 45 -29.95 9.01 61.56
N SER A 46 -29.15 9.99 62.00
CA SER A 46 -28.33 10.81 61.10
C SER A 46 -27.30 9.98 60.31
N ILE A 47 -26.66 9.01 60.98
CA ILE A 47 -25.74 8.08 60.32
C ILE A 47 -26.47 7.22 59.28
N LEU A 48 -27.67 6.73 59.60
CA LEU A 48 -28.50 5.95 58.66
C LEU A 48 -28.87 6.78 57.43
N VAL A 49 -29.34 8.02 57.62
CA VAL A 49 -29.67 8.96 56.53
C VAL A 49 -28.44 9.23 55.65
N PHE A 50 -27.26 9.38 56.25
CA PHE A 50 -26.02 9.55 55.51
C PHE A 50 -25.73 8.35 54.59
N PHE A 51 -25.79 7.12 55.10
CA PHE A 51 -25.51 5.93 54.28
C PHE A 51 -26.56 5.73 53.18
N ILE A 52 -27.85 5.86 53.51
CA ILE A 52 -28.94 5.70 52.53
C ILE A 52 -28.80 6.74 51.41
N SER A 53 -28.64 8.01 51.76
CA SER A 53 -28.47 9.08 50.77
C SER A 53 -27.21 8.89 49.92
N PHE A 54 -26.10 8.47 50.53
CA PHE A 54 -24.86 8.16 49.82
C PHE A 54 -25.06 7.08 48.76
N PHE A 55 -25.66 5.93 49.11
CA PHE A 55 -25.88 4.83 48.16
C PHE A 55 -26.84 5.23 47.02
N ILE A 56 -27.93 5.93 47.33
CA ILE A 56 -28.89 6.41 46.33
C ILE A 56 -28.21 7.38 45.35
N ILE A 57 -27.49 8.36 45.86
CA ILE A 57 -26.81 9.37 45.03
C ILE A 57 -25.73 8.71 44.18
N GLN A 58 -24.91 7.83 44.76
CA GLN A 58 -23.88 7.10 44.04
C GLN A 58 -24.47 6.30 42.88
N TYR A 59 -25.52 5.51 43.13
CA TYR A 59 -26.21 4.73 42.10
C TYR A 59 -26.80 5.62 41.00
N ARG A 60 -27.49 6.71 41.36
CA ARG A 60 -28.09 7.64 40.41
C ARG A 60 -27.06 8.30 39.51
N VAL A 61 -25.93 8.74 40.08
CA VAL A 61 -24.87 9.42 39.32
C VAL A 61 -24.17 8.44 38.38
N GLU A 62 -23.85 7.23 38.85
CA GLU A 62 -23.23 6.20 38.02
C GLU A 62 -24.12 5.79 36.84
N HIS A 63 -25.40 5.52 37.12
CA HIS A 63 -26.37 5.18 36.07
C HIS A 63 -26.64 6.35 35.10
N PHE A 64 -26.59 7.60 35.57
CA PHE A 64 -26.67 8.78 34.70
C PHE A 64 -25.47 8.89 33.76
N ILE A 65 -24.25 8.72 34.28
CA ILE A 65 -23.02 8.75 33.49
C ILE A 65 -23.03 7.62 32.45
N TYR A 66 -23.35 6.40 32.85
CA TYR A 66 -23.47 5.26 31.95
C TYR A 66 -24.40 5.55 30.77
N ARG A 67 -25.64 5.98 31.05
CA ARG A 67 -26.61 6.29 30.00
C ARG A 67 -26.13 7.39 29.06
N ARG A 68 -25.43 8.41 29.59
CA ARG A 68 -24.91 9.52 28.79
C ARG A 68 -23.75 9.09 27.89
N VAL A 69 -22.80 8.31 28.41
CA VAL A 69 -21.66 7.78 27.66
C VAL A 69 -22.12 6.79 26.60
N LYS A 70 -23.02 5.87 26.97
CA LYS A 70 -23.62 4.92 26.04
C LYS A 70 -24.31 5.61 24.87
N LYS A 71 -25.09 6.67 25.14
CA LYS A 71 -25.75 7.44 24.07
C LYS A 71 -24.75 8.09 23.10
N ILE A 72 -23.59 8.54 23.59
CA ILE A 72 -22.53 9.10 22.73
C ILE A 72 -21.94 7.98 21.87
N TYR A 73 -21.64 6.83 22.47
CA TYR A 73 -21.15 5.66 21.74
C TYR A 73 -22.14 5.18 20.66
N ASP A 74 -23.42 5.04 21.01
CA ASP A 74 -24.48 4.63 20.09
C ASP A 74 -24.60 5.63 18.92
N ASN A 75 -24.54 6.94 19.19
CA ASN A 75 -24.61 7.95 18.13
C ASN A 75 -23.40 7.94 17.18
N VAL A 76 -22.20 7.68 17.71
CA VAL A 76 -20.97 7.63 16.90
C VAL A 76 -20.89 6.33 16.10
N SER A 77 -21.33 5.21 16.67
CA SER A 77 -21.39 3.92 15.98
C SER A 77 -22.52 3.85 14.94
N LEU A 78 -23.63 4.58 15.13
CA LEU A 78 -24.73 4.69 14.15
C LEU A 78 -24.33 5.40 12.85
N LEU A 79 -23.25 6.20 12.86
CA LEU A 79 -22.68 6.78 11.64
C LEU A 79 -21.97 5.72 10.77
N GLU A 80 -21.80 4.51 11.29
CA GLU A 80 -21.21 3.37 10.60
C GLU A 80 -22.32 2.38 10.20
N HIS A 81 -22.46 2.11 8.90
CA HIS A 81 -23.34 1.08 8.34
C HIS A 81 -22.82 -0.34 8.61
N THR A 82 -22.30 -0.60 9.81
CA THR A 82 -21.80 -1.93 10.17
C THR A 82 -22.93 -2.68 10.85
N GLU A 83 -23.42 -3.75 10.20
CA GLU A 83 -24.43 -4.69 10.73
C GLU A 83 -23.95 -5.50 11.96
N LEU A 84 -23.23 -4.88 12.88
CA LEU A 84 -22.87 -5.50 14.17
C LEU A 84 -23.93 -5.13 15.21
N ARG A 85 -25.16 -5.51 14.91
CA ARG A 85 -26.26 -5.41 15.86
C ARG A 85 -26.11 -6.54 16.87
N SER A 86 -25.91 -6.15 18.13
CA SER A 86 -25.96 -6.96 19.35
C SER A 86 -24.74 -7.85 19.66
N LYS A 87 -23.72 -7.25 20.28
CA LYS A 87 -23.05 -7.93 21.41
C LYS A 87 -23.55 -7.30 22.70
N ALA A 88 -23.85 -8.17 23.66
CA ALA A 88 -24.66 -7.90 24.83
C ALA A 88 -24.24 -6.62 25.55
N VAL A 89 -25.22 -5.75 25.78
CA VAL A 89 -25.11 -4.55 26.60
C VAL A 89 -24.66 -4.97 28.00
N THR A 90 -23.36 -4.90 28.26
CA THR A 90 -22.85 -5.03 29.61
C THR A 90 -23.27 -3.76 30.38
N THR A 91 -23.77 -3.95 31.59
CA THR A 91 -24.18 -2.83 32.47
C THR A 91 -22.95 -2.24 33.18
N ASP A 92 -21.74 -2.71 32.84
CA ASP A 92 -20.51 -2.31 33.48
C ASP A 92 -19.84 -1.14 32.73
N MET A 93 -19.50 -0.11 33.49
CA MET A 93 -18.76 1.05 33.01
C MET A 93 -17.35 0.69 32.53
N GLN A 94 -16.73 -0.36 33.08
CA GLN A 94 -15.39 -0.77 32.66
C GLN A 94 -15.41 -1.30 31.23
N THR A 95 -16.28 -2.25 30.94
CA THR A 95 -16.44 -2.81 29.59
C THR A 95 -16.79 -1.74 28.55
N LEU A 96 -17.71 -0.81 28.87
CA LEU A 96 -18.04 0.29 27.96
C LEU A 96 -16.83 1.22 27.71
N THR A 97 -16.00 1.45 28.72
CA THR A 97 -14.77 2.25 28.56
C THR A 97 -13.77 1.54 27.65
N GLU A 98 -13.55 0.24 27.85
CA GLU A 98 -12.67 -0.58 27.01
C GLU A 98 -13.14 -0.64 25.55
N GLU A 99 -14.45 -0.77 25.32
CA GLU A 99 -15.03 -0.76 23.97
C GLU A 99 -14.84 0.59 23.27
N ILE A 100 -15.01 1.70 23.98
CA ILE A 100 -14.76 3.05 23.45
C ILE A 100 -13.27 3.24 23.13
N GLU A 101 -12.36 2.80 24.00
CA GLU A 101 -10.92 2.89 23.75
C GLU A 101 -10.49 2.05 22.54
N LYS A 102 -11.03 0.83 22.41
CA LYS A 102 -10.80 -0.03 21.24
C LYS A 102 -11.35 0.61 19.97
N PHE A 103 -12.57 1.15 20.02
CA PHE A 103 -13.19 1.86 18.89
C PHE A 103 -12.34 3.06 18.45
N ALA A 104 -11.93 3.91 19.40
CA ALA A 104 -11.11 5.09 19.12
C ALA A 104 -9.74 4.69 18.51
N THR A 105 -9.14 3.61 19.01
CA THR A 105 -7.85 3.10 18.49
C THR A 105 -8.01 2.57 17.07
N ASN A 106 -9.04 1.76 16.81
CA ASN A 106 -9.32 1.25 15.47
C ASN A 106 -9.60 2.39 14.48
N LYS A 107 -10.41 3.39 14.87
CA LYS A 107 -10.69 4.56 14.04
C LYS A 107 -9.45 5.40 13.78
N LYS A 108 -8.57 5.54 14.76
CA LYS A 108 -7.28 6.21 14.56
C LYS A 108 -6.46 5.49 13.49
N ILE A 109 -6.32 4.17 13.57
CA ILE A 109 -5.60 3.36 12.57
C ILE A 109 -6.24 3.48 11.19
N GLU A 110 -7.57 3.46 11.11
CA GLU A 110 -8.31 3.62 9.86
C GLU A 110 -8.08 5.00 9.22
N ILE A 111 -8.16 6.08 10.01
CA ILE A 111 -7.88 7.44 9.54
C ILE A 111 -6.43 7.57 9.08
N GLU A 112 -5.46 7.04 9.83
CA GLU A 112 -4.06 7.02 9.44
C GLU A 112 -3.87 6.27 8.11
N SER A 113 -4.54 5.12 7.93
CA SER A 113 -4.51 4.37 6.66
C SER A 113 -5.11 5.17 5.49
N LEU A 114 -6.22 5.87 5.72
CA LEU A 114 -6.86 6.72 4.70
C LEU A 114 -5.97 7.90 4.32
N GLN A 115 -5.32 8.56 5.30
CA GLN A 115 -4.39 9.66 5.06
C GLN A 115 -3.18 9.21 4.24
N VAL A 116 -2.60 8.06 4.58
CA VAL A 116 -1.49 7.46 3.79
C VAL A 116 -1.94 7.18 2.36
N ARG A 117 -3.17 6.66 2.16
CA ARG A 117 -3.71 6.42 0.81
C ARG A 117 -3.94 7.72 0.03
N GLU A 118 -4.43 8.76 0.70
CA GLU A 118 -4.66 10.06 0.08
C GLU A 118 -3.35 10.75 -0.33
N GLU A 119 -2.34 10.72 0.54
CA GLU A 119 -1.00 11.21 0.26
C GLU A 119 -0.39 10.45 -0.93
N TYR A 120 -0.45 9.12 -0.92
CA TYR A 120 -0.01 8.29 -2.03
C TYR A 120 -0.71 8.66 -3.35
N ARG A 121 -2.03 8.84 -3.34
CA ARG A 121 -2.81 9.23 -4.52
C ARG A 121 -2.38 10.61 -5.03
N ARG A 122 -2.14 11.57 -4.13
CA ARG A 122 -1.71 12.92 -4.49
C ARG A 122 -0.33 12.91 -5.14
N ASP A 123 0.60 12.17 -4.54
CA ASP A 123 1.96 12.03 -5.06
C ASP A 123 1.98 11.30 -6.40
N TYR A 124 1.16 10.25 -6.56
CA TYR A 124 0.95 9.54 -7.81
C TYR A 124 0.48 10.47 -8.94
N LEU A 125 -0.60 11.24 -8.70
CA LEU A 125 -1.13 12.19 -9.69
C LEU A 125 -0.16 13.33 -10.01
N GLY A 126 0.59 13.80 -9.01
CA GLY A 126 1.65 14.79 -9.19
C GLY A 126 2.77 14.27 -10.09
N ASN A 127 3.26 13.06 -9.84
CA ASN A 127 4.32 12.43 -10.61
C ASN A 127 3.90 12.16 -12.07
N ILE A 128 2.67 11.67 -12.29
CA ILE A 128 2.10 11.52 -13.64
C ILE A 128 2.13 12.83 -14.39
N SER A 129 1.60 13.89 -13.76
CA SER A 129 1.51 15.20 -14.38
C SER A 129 2.89 15.72 -14.77
N HIS A 130 3.91 15.49 -13.95
CA HIS A 130 5.29 15.88 -14.25
C HIS A 130 5.91 15.05 -15.38
N GLU A 131 5.80 13.72 -15.35
CA GLU A 131 6.37 12.84 -16.37
C GLU A 131 5.71 13.02 -17.74
N LEU A 132 4.44 13.44 -17.80
CA LEU A 132 3.77 13.81 -19.06
C LEU A 132 4.18 15.21 -19.56
N LYS A 133 4.28 16.20 -18.67
CA LYS A 133 4.63 17.59 -19.03
C LYS A 133 6.01 17.70 -19.66
N THR A 134 7.01 16.98 -19.15
CA THR A 134 8.39 17.07 -19.66
C THR A 134 8.51 16.73 -21.15
N PRO A 135 8.15 15.52 -21.63
CA PRO A 135 8.22 15.20 -23.05
C PRO A 135 7.32 16.11 -23.89
N LEU A 136 6.14 16.50 -23.38
CA LEU A 136 5.24 17.42 -24.09
C LEU A 136 5.90 18.78 -24.35
N TYR A 137 6.50 19.41 -23.33
CA TYR A 137 7.20 20.68 -23.49
C TYR A 137 8.47 20.55 -24.33
N THR A 138 9.17 19.42 -24.26
CA THR A 138 10.32 19.14 -25.12
C THR A 138 9.90 19.06 -26.59
N ILE A 139 8.84 18.32 -26.91
CA ILE A 139 8.28 18.27 -28.27
C ILE A 139 7.90 19.68 -28.74
N GLN A 140 7.13 20.39 -27.91
CA GLN A 140 6.69 21.75 -28.23
C GLN A 140 7.87 22.69 -28.52
N SER A 141 8.88 22.71 -27.65
CA SER A 141 10.05 23.60 -27.80
C SER A 141 10.85 23.30 -29.08
N TYR A 142 11.06 22.03 -29.42
CA TYR A 142 11.75 21.68 -30.67
C TYR A 142 10.94 22.08 -31.91
N LEU A 143 9.62 21.87 -31.89
CA LEU A 143 8.74 22.28 -32.98
C LEU A 143 8.66 23.80 -33.12
N GLU A 144 8.59 24.55 -32.01
CA GLU A 144 8.62 26.03 -32.02
C GLU A 144 9.95 26.54 -32.58
N THR A 145 11.09 25.96 -32.18
CA THR A 145 12.39 26.39 -32.69
C THR A 145 12.54 26.11 -34.19
N LEU A 146 11.98 25.00 -34.69
CA LEU A 146 11.91 24.72 -36.13
C LEU A 146 11.07 25.77 -36.86
N GLN A 147 9.94 26.19 -36.28
CA GLN A 147 9.08 27.24 -36.85
C GLN A 147 9.77 28.61 -36.88
N ASP A 148 10.63 28.91 -35.90
CA ASP A 148 11.38 30.18 -35.79
C ASP A 148 12.59 30.27 -36.73
N GLY A 149 12.74 29.33 -37.68
CA GLY A 149 13.76 29.38 -38.75
C GLY A 149 14.88 28.35 -38.64
N ALA A 150 14.89 27.51 -37.60
CA ALA A 150 15.86 26.40 -37.52
C ALA A 150 15.62 25.30 -38.56
N ILE A 151 14.49 25.33 -39.28
CA ILE A 151 14.17 24.40 -40.36
C ILE A 151 15.07 24.55 -41.60
N ASP A 152 15.70 25.71 -41.77
CA ASP A 152 16.54 26.04 -42.94
C ASP A 152 17.93 25.37 -42.87
N ASP A 153 18.40 25.01 -41.67
CA ASP A 153 19.61 24.23 -41.46
C ASP A 153 19.24 22.73 -41.42
N LEU A 154 19.70 21.97 -42.42
CA LEU A 154 19.34 20.56 -42.59
C LEU A 154 19.80 19.69 -41.41
N ASP A 155 20.98 19.96 -40.84
CA ASP A 155 21.54 19.15 -39.75
C ASP A 155 20.76 19.42 -38.45
N ILE A 156 20.46 20.70 -38.17
CA ILE A 156 19.64 21.09 -37.00
C ILE A 156 18.21 20.57 -37.15
N ARG A 157 17.63 20.68 -38.36
CA ARG A 157 16.29 20.21 -38.65
C ARG A 157 16.12 18.74 -38.32
N ASP A 158 16.99 17.89 -38.88
CA ASP A 158 16.89 16.45 -38.73
C ASP A 158 17.13 16.05 -37.27
N GLN A 159 18.09 16.69 -36.60
CA GLN A 159 18.32 16.49 -35.16
C GLN A 159 17.09 16.86 -34.32
N TYR A 160 16.44 17.98 -34.59
CA TYR A 160 15.31 18.46 -33.78
C TYR A 160 14.04 17.64 -34.03
N LEU A 161 13.82 17.20 -35.27
CA LEU A 161 12.75 16.25 -35.60
C LEU A 161 12.96 14.91 -34.90
N GLU A 162 14.20 14.39 -34.87
CA GLU A 162 14.52 13.18 -34.13
C GLU A 162 14.24 13.34 -32.62
N ARG A 163 14.64 14.47 -32.04
CA ARG A 163 14.37 14.77 -30.61
C ARG A 163 12.87 14.90 -30.31
N ALA A 164 12.10 15.52 -31.20
CA ALA A 164 10.65 15.59 -31.08
C ALA A 164 10.02 14.19 -31.16
N MET A 165 10.47 13.35 -32.10
CA MET A 165 10.00 11.97 -32.23
C MET A 165 10.28 11.14 -30.97
N GLN A 166 11.51 11.23 -30.43
CA GLN A 166 11.87 10.59 -29.16
C GLN A 166 10.96 11.05 -28.00
N GLY A 167 10.54 12.32 -28.01
CA GLY A 167 9.56 12.85 -27.06
C GLY A 167 8.18 12.19 -27.21
N VAL A 168 7.70 12.02 -28.44
CA VAL A 168 6.41 11.36 -28.76
C VAL A 168 6.44 9.90 -28.35
N ASP A 169 7.52 9.18 -28.64
CA ASP A 169 7.70 7.79 -28.24
C ASP A 169 7.67 7.65 -26.72
N ARG A 170 8.35 8.55 -26.00
CA ARG A 170 8.32 8.59 -24.53
C ARG A 170 6.92 8.86 -24.00
N LEU A 171 6.19 9.80 -24.58
CA LEU A 171 4.82 10.11 -24.16
C LEU A 171 3.90 8.90 -24.37
N THR A 172 4.02 8.24 -25.53
CA THR A 172 3.27 7.03 -25.87
C THR A 172 3.56 5.91 -24.88
N PHE A 173 4.82 5.72 -24.49
CA PHE A 173 5.21 4.74 -23.47
C PHE A 173 4.55 5.03 -22.12
N ILE A 174 4.59 6.28 -21.64
CA ILE A 174 3.96 6.66 -20.36
C ILE A 174 2.45 6.43 -20.40
N ILE A 175 1.79 6.75 -21.51
CA ILE A 175 0.34 6.52 -21.67
C ILE A 175 0.02 5.03 -21.64
N LYS A 176 0.80 4.18 -22.33
CA LYS A 176 0.63 2.72 -22.31
C LYS A 176 0.83 2.15 -20.90
N ASP A 177 1.85 2.60 -20.19
CA ASP A 177 2.09 2.21 -18.79
C ASP A 177 0.91 2.59 -17.89
N LEU A 178 0.34 3.78 -18.07
CA LEU A 178 -0.84 4.27 -17.32
C LEU A 178 -2.10 3.46 -17.62
N ASP A 179 -2.40 3.21 -18.89
CA ASP A 179 -3.54 2.39 -19.32
C ASP A 179 -3.44 0.98 -18.72
N MET A 180 -2.25 0.40 -18.75
CA MET A 180 -2.01 -0.92 -18.16
C MET A 180 -2.27 -0.94 -16.66
N ILE A 181 -1.75 0.02 -15.92
CA ILE A 181 -1.99 0.14 -14.48
C ILE A 181 -3.48 0.33 -14.19
N SER A 182 -4.18 1.16 -14.97
CA SER A 182 -5.61 1.39 -14.80
C SER A 182 -6.43 0.10 -15.03
N LYS A 183 -6.08 -0.69 -16.05
CA LYS A 183 -6.71 -1.99 -16.31
C LYS A 183 -6.45 -3.01 -15.21
N LEU A 184 -5.25 -3.01 -14.64
CA LEU A 184 -4.89 -3.86 -13.51
C LEU A 184 -5.69 -3.50 -12.24
N GLU A 185 -5.80 -2.20 -11.90
CA GLU A 185 -6.53 -1.77 -10.70
C GLU A 185 -8.03 -2.01 -10.77
N THR A 186 -8.61 -1.91 -11.97
CA THR A 186 -10.03 -2.16 -12.19
C THR A 186 -10.35 -3.65 -12.29
N GLY A 187 -9.33 -4.53 -12.27
CA GLY A 187 -9.49 -5.95 -12.56
C GLY A 187 -9.95 -6.23 -13.99
N ALA A 188 -9.87 -5.24 -14.87
CA ALA A 188 -10.32 -5.34 -16.26
C ALA A 188 -9.29 -6.03 -17.17
N LEU A 189 -8.06 -6.26 -16.68
CA LEU A 189 -7.06 -7.00 -17.43
C LEU A 189 -7.49 -8.47 -17.58
N HIS A 190 -7.97 -8.82 -18.77
CA HIS A 190 -8.13 -10.21 -19.17
C HIS A 190 -6.77 -10.70 -19.70
N LEU A 191 -6.26 -11.77 -19.09
CA LEU A 191 -5.07 -12.46 -19.55
C LEU A 191 -5.45 -13.51 -20.59
N GLU A 192 -4.76 -13.52 -21.72
CA GLU A 192 -4.88 -14.57 -22.73
C GLU A 192 -3.91 -15.70 -22.39
N VAL A 193 -4.25 -16.49 -21.36
CA VAL A 193 -3.38 -17.56 -20.87
C VAL A 193 -3.33 -18.72 -21.87
N GLY A 194 -2.14 -18.99 -22.40
CA GLY A 194 -1.85 -20.10 -23.30
C GLY A 194 -0.57 -20.83 -22.92
N VAL A 195 -0.20 -21.84 -23.71
CA VAL A 195 1.10 -22.52 -23.59
C VAL A 195 2.04 -21.98 -24.65
N PHE A 196 3.26 -21.62 -24.26
CA PHE A 196 4.28 -21.11 -25.18
C PHE A 196 5.69 -21.46 -24.72
N ASP A 197 6.63 -21.44 -25.66
CA ASP A 197 8.05 -21.67 -25.38
C ASP A 197 8.71 -20.41 -24.79
N ILE A 198 9.13 -20.49 -23.53
CA ILE A 198 9.77 -19.37 -22.82
C ILE A 198 11.16 -19.06 -23.39
N VAL A 199 11.86 -20.07 -23.93
CA VAL A 199 13.21 -19.87 -24.51
C VAL A 199 13.12 -19.00 -25.75
N ALA A 200 12.20 -19.33 -26.67
CA ALA A 200 11.92 -18.51 -27.85
C ALA A 200 11.48 -17.09 -27.48
N CYS A 201 10.63 -16.94 -26.45
CA CYS A 201 10.21 -15.63 -25.96
C CYS A 201 11.40 -14.77 -25.48
N ILE A 202 12.32 -15.34 -24.70
CA ILE A 202 13.52 -14.63 -24.23
C ILE A 202 14.45 -14.28 -25.40
N GLN A 203 14.60 -15.17 -26.38
CA GLN A 203 15.40 -14.91 -27.59
C GLN A 203 14.85 -13.73 -28.40
N GLU A 204 13.53 -13.63 -28.57
CA GLU A 204 12.89 -12.48 -29.22
C GLU A 204 13.14 -11.17 -28.45
N VAL A 205 13.08 -11.21 -27.12
CA VAL A 205 13.40 -10.05 -26.28
C VAL A 205 14.87 -9.64 -26.43
N PHE A 206 15.80 -10.59 -26.46
CA PHE A 206 17.21 -10.32 -26.73
C PHE A 206 17.42 -9.70 -28.10
N TYR A 207 16.77 -10.22 -29.14
CA TYR A 207 16.83 -9.66 -30.48
C TYR A 207 16.32 -8.22 -30.51
N PHE A 208 15.18 -7.95 -29.87
CA PHE A 208 14.60 -6.60 -29.80
C PHE A 208 15.49 -5.60 -29.05
N LEU A 209 16.21 -6.04 -28.03
CA LEU A 209 17.07 -5.19 -27.20
C LEU A 209 18.54 -5.17 -27.64
N GLU A 210 18.92 -5.93 -28.67
CA GLU A 210 20.30 -6.10 -29.11
C GLU A 210 20.98 -4.76 -29.46
N TYR A 211 20.27 -3.88 -30.17
CA TYR A 211 20.79 -2.56 -30.54
C TYR A 211 21.11 -1.70 -29.31
N LYS A 212 20.20 -1.67 -28.32
CA LYS A 212 20.41 -0.94 -27.07
C LYS A 212 21.55 -1.53 -26.25
N ALA A 213 21.64 -2.85 -26.19
CA ALA A 213 22.73 -3.56 -25.52
C ALA A 213 24.09 -3.24 -26.16
N LYS A 214 24.17 -3.25 -27.51
CA LYS A 214 25.38 -2.86 -28.26
C LYS A 214 25.80 -1.42 -28.00
N GLN A 215 24.86 -0.46 -28.01
CA GLN A 215 25.18 0.94 -27.67
C GLN A 215 25.80 1.08 -26.27
N ARG A 216 25.39 0.24 -25.32
CA ARG A 216 25.88 0.21 -23.93
C ARG A 216 27.02 -0.78 -23.68
N HIS A 217 27.46 -1.50 -24.72
CA HIS A 217 28.50 -2.51 -24.67
C HIS A 217 28.18 -3.64 -23.67
N ILE A 218 26.90 -4.00 -23.55
CA ILE A 218 26.44 -5.06 -22.66
C ILE A 218 26.19 -6.33 -23.47
N THR A 219 26.67 -7.46 -22.97
CA THR A 219 26.42 -8.76 -23.60
C THR A 219 25.16 -9.38 -22.99
N LEU A 220 24.18 -9.71 -23.83
CA LEU A 220 23.00 -10.49 -23.45
C LEU A 220 23.29 -11.96 -23.70
N MET A 221 23.08 -12.81 -22.70
CA MET A 221 23.32 -14.25 -22.82
C MET A 221 22.38 -15.06 -21.95
N PHE A 222 22.26 -16.34 -22.30
CA PHE A 222 21.74 -17.35 -21.40
C PHE A 222 22.88 -17.89 -20.52
N ASP A 223 22.54 -18.43 -19.36
CA ASP A 223 23.47 -19.11 -18.45
C ASP A 223 24.04 -20.40 -19.04
N MET A 224 23.25 -21.07 -19.87
CA MET A 224 23.63 -22.28 -20.58
C MET A 224 22.99 -22.36 -21.97
N SER A 225 23.38 -23.37 -22.76
CA SER A 225 22.71 -23.66 -24.03
C SER A 225 21.36 -24.32 -23.78
N TYR A 226 20.29 -23.69 -24.25
CA TYR A 226 18.94 -24.25 -24.24
C TYR A 226 18.64 -24.84 -25.61
N ASP A 227 18.95 -26.13 -25.77
CA ASP A 227 18.81 -26.83 -27.06
C ASP A 227 17.38 -27.39 -27.28
N MET A 228 16.55 -27.39 -26.24
CA MET A 228 15.17 -27.88 -26.26
C MET A 228 14.21 -26.77 -25.82
N PRO A 229 13.01 -26.68 -26.42
CA PRO A 229 12.01 -25.71 -26.00
C PRO A 229 11.53 -26.02 -24.58
N ILE A 230 11.18 -24.97 -23.83
CA ILE A 230 10.64 -25.10 -22.48
C ILE A 230 9.26 -24.45 -22.47
N TYR A 231 8.21 -25.26 -22.33
CA TYR A 231 6.84 -24.75 -22.35
C TYR A 231 6.36 -24.33 -20.97
N VAL A 232 5.82 -23.13 -20.90
CA VAL A 232 5.20 -22.53 -19.70
C VAL A 232 3.77 -22.12 -20.02
N LYS A 233 2.95 -21.97 -18.97
CA LYS A 233 1.58 -21.49 -19.09
C LYS A 233 1.49 -20.02 -18.65
N GLY A 234 0.96 -19.17 -19.51
CA GLY A 234 0.81 -17.74 -19.25
C GLY A 234 0.38 -16.96 -20.50
N ASP A 235 0.15 -15.66 -20.33
CA ASP A 235 -0.06 -14.73 -21.43
C ASP A 235 1.31 -14.33 -22.00
N ARG A 236 1.62 -14.86 -23.20
CA ARG A 236 2.92 -14.71 -23.86
C ARG A 236 3.33 -13.24 -24.03
N ASP A 237 2.40 -12.37 -24.43
CA ASP A 237 2.70 -10.97 -24.70
C ASP A 237 2.99 -10.22 -23.39
N ARG A 238 2.28 -10.57 -22.32
CA ARG A 238 2.52 -10.00 -20.99
C ARG A 238 3.81 -10.48 -20.37
N ILE A 239 4.16 -11.75 -20.53
CA ILE A 239 5.45 -12.27 -20.07
C ILE A 239 6.61 -11.70 -20.90
N SER A 240 6.45 -11.53 -22.21
CA SER A 240 7.41 -10.79 -23.05
C SER A 240 7.62 -9.36 -22.55
N GLN A 241 6.55 -8.69 -22.13
CA GLN A 241 6.63 -7.36 -21.51
C GLN A 241 7.37 -7.37 -20.16
N VAL A 242 7.17 -8.40 -19.33
CA VAL A 242 7.95 -8.60 -18.08
C VAL A 242 9.43 -8.70 -18.40
N LEU A 243 9.80 -9.62 -19.28
CA LEU A 243 11.18 -9.85 -19.70
C LEU A 243 11.81 -8.59 -20.31
N THR A 244 11.09 -7.91 -21.19
CA THR A 244 11.55 -6.66 -21.81
C THR A 244 11.85 -5.59 -20.76
N ASN A 245 11.01 -5.45 -19.73
CA ASN A 245 11.25 -4.48 -18.64
C ASN A 245 12.47 -4.85 -17.79
N LEU A 246 12.63 -6.13 -17.43
CA LEU A 246 13.76 -6.59 -16.62
C LEU A 246 15.08 -6.48 -17.38
N VAL A 247 15.14 -6.99 -18.62
CA VAL A 247 16.34 -6.93 -19.48
C VAL A 247 16.65 -5.49 -19.91
N SER A 248 15.65 -4.65 -20.16
CA SER A 248 15.91 -3.23 -20.43
C SER A 248 16.46 -2.51 -19.20
N ASN A 249 16.03 -2.89 -17.98
CA ASN A 249 16.58 -2.32 -16.75
C ASN A 249 18.03 -2.77 -16.54
N SER A 250 18.35 -4.05 -16.76
CA SER A 250 19.72 -4.54 -16.65
C SER A 250 20.67 -3.85 -17.64
N ILE A 251 20.23 -3.59 -18.88
CA ILE A 251 21.01 -2.83 -19.86
C ILE A 251 21.23 -1.37 -19.39
N LYS A 252 20.20 -0.78 -18.80
CA LYS A 252 20.20 0.63 -18.43
C LYS A 252 21.08 0.93 -17.21
N TYR A 253 21.07 0.04 -16.22
CA TYR A 253 21.81 0.15 -14.95
C TYR A 253 23.07 -0.74 -14.92
N GLY A 254 23.35 -1.46 -16.00
CA GLY A 254 24.56 -2.22 -16.20
C GLY A 254 25.81 -1.34 -16.31
N LYS A 255 26.97 -1.93 -16.05
CA LYS A 255 28.28 -1.29 -16.24
C LYS A 255 28.75 -1.44 -17.69
N ASP A 256 29.64 -0.55 -18.12
CA ASP A 256 30.30 -0.67 -19.43
C ASP A 256 31.02 -2.02 -19.54
N LYS A 257 30.88 -2.70 -20.70
CA LYS A 257 31.36 -4.07 -20.91
C LYS A 257 30.78 -5.10 -19.93
N GLY A 258 29.57 -4.81 -19.42
CA GLY A 258 28.83 -5.66 -18.51
C GLY A 258 28.12 -6.83 -19.21
N THR A 259 27.42 -7.62 -18.41
CA THR A 259 26.64 -8.77 -18.85
C THR A 259 25.24 -8.72 -18.25
N THR A 260 24.27 -9.17 -19.03
CA THR A 260 22.95 -9.57 -18.55
C THR A 260 22.76 -11.02 -18.93
N GLU A 261 22.49 -11.83 -17.93
CA GLU A 261 22.32 -13.27 -18.03
C GLU A 261 20.87 -13.62 -17.69
N VAL A 262 20.27 -14.52 -18.46
CA VAL A 262 18.94 -15.06 -18.16
C VAL A 262 19.06 -16.57 -17.94
N SER A 263 18.59 -17.04 -16.79
CA SER A 263 18.52 -18.47 -16.45
C SER A 263 17.09 -18.93 -16.22
N ILE A 264 16.87 -20.22 -16.47
CA ILE A 264 15.58 -20.89 -16.36
C ILE A 264 15.79 -22.17 -15.53
N GLU A 265 15.21 -22.22 -14.35
CA GLU A 265 15.39 -23.33 -13.40
C GLU A 265 14.04 -23.95 -13.02
N ASP A 266 14.00 -25.28 -12.87
CA ASP A 266 12.86 -25.99 -12.31
C ASP A 266 12.75 -25.71 -10.80
N LEU A 267 11.53 -25.40 -10.34
CA LEU A 267 11.18 -25.25 -8.94
C LEU A 267 10.28 -26.41 -8.48
N VAL A 268 10.02 -26.50 -7.17
CA VAL A 268 9.05 -27.46 -6.62
C VAL A 268 7.63 -27.15 -7.10
N GLN A 269 6.76 -28.16 -7.08
CA GLN A 269 5.32 -28.05 -7.40
C GLN A 269 4.99 -27.62 -8.84
N ASN A 270 5.76 -28.11 -9.82
CA ASN A 270 5.51 -27.84 -11.25
C ASN A 270 5.58 -26.34 -11.61
N LYS A 271 6.42 -25.59 -10.89
CA LYS A 271 6.77 -24.21 -11.21
C LYS A 271 8.17 -24.14 -11.78
N MET A 272 8.43 -23.11 -12.55
CA MET A 272 9.77 -22.72 -13.00
C MET A 272 10.06 -21.32 -12.48
N ILE A 273 11.34 -21.02 -12.28
CA ILE A 273 11.83 -19.69 -11.98
C ILE A 273 12.70 -19.19 -13.13
N ILE A 274 12.40 -17.99 -13.60
CA ILE A 274 13.17 -17.28 -14.63
C ILE A 274 13.92 -16.17 -13.90
N ARG A 275 15.25 -16.15 -14.02
CA ARG A 275 16.11 -15.15 -13.38
C ARG A 275 16.75 -14.27 -14.44
N VAL A 276 16.76 -12.95 -14.20
CA VAL A 276 17.48 -11.96 -15.00
C VAL A 276 18.54 -11.33 -14.10
N THR A 277 19.80 -11.67 -14.37
CA THR A 277 20.95 -11.29 -13.53
C THR A 277 21.85 -10.32 -14.27
N ASP A 278 22.14 -9.19 -13.63
CA ASP A 278 23.02 -8.16 -14.14
C ASP A 278 24.25 -8.00 -13.25
N ASN A 279 25.36 -7.57 -13.83
CA ASN A 279 26.60 -7.27 -13.10
C ASN A 279 26.84 -5.76 -12.93
N GLY A 280 25.76 -4.97 -12.88
CA GLY A 280 25.75 -3.52 -12.80
C GLY A 280 26.06 -2.96 -11.42
N GLU A 281 25.53 -1.76 -11.16
CA GLU A 281 25.80 -1.02 -9.92
C GLU A 281 25.19 -1.66 -8.66
N GLY A 282 24.21 -2.55 -8.82
CA GLY A 282 23.46 -3.13 -7.72
C GLY A 282 22.62 -2.10 -6.94
N ILE A 283 21.83 -2.60 -6.00
CA ILE A 283 20.81 -1.81 -5.29
C ILE A 283 21.10 -1.84 -3.80
N LYS A 284 21.07 -0.67 -3.15
CA LYS A 284 21.20 -0.59 -1.69
C LYS A 284 19.97 -1.17 -1.01
N LYS A 285 20.17 -1.88 0.10
CA LYS A 285 19.11 -2.58 0.85
C LYS A 285 17.93 -1.69 1.25
N GLU A 286 18.16 -0.41 1.50
CA GLU A 286 17.12 0.57 1.86
C GLU A 286 16.09 0.82 0.74
N HIS A 287 16.46 0.57 -0.52
CA HIS A 287 15.57 0.80 -1.68
C HIS A 287 14.77 -0.45 -2.05
N ILE A 288 15.25 -1.65 -1.72
CA ILE A 288 14.66 -2.94 -2.12
C ILE A 288 13.16 -3.03 -1.81
N PRO A 289 12.67 -2.68 -0.60
CA PRO A 289 11.24 -2.79 -0.27
C PRO A 289 10.33 -1.92 -1.15
N ARG A 290 10.90 -0.89 -1.78
CA ARG A 290 10.18 0.16 -2.50
C ARG A 290 10.33 0.07 -4.02
N LEU A 291 11.16 -0.85 -4.54
CA LEU A 291 11.46 -0.95 -5.97
C LEU A 291 10.24 -1.16 -6.86
N PHE A 292 9.23 -1.85 -6.32
CA PHE A 292 7.98 -2.13 -7.02
C PHE A 292 6.89 -1.06 -6.77
N GLU A 293 7.18 0.00 -6.00
CA GLU A 293 6.29 1.16 -5.89
C GLU A 293 6.27 1.93 -7.20
N ARG A 294 5.10 2.45 -7.57
CA ARG A 294 4.93 3.27 -8.77
C ARG A 294 5.70 4.57 -8.67
N PHE A 295 6.33 4.98 -9.78
CA PHE A 295 7.16 6.18 -9.88
C PHE A 295 8.37 6.22 -8.94
N TYR A 296 8.64 5.12 -8.22
CA TYR A 296 9.78 5.06 -7.33
C TYR A 296 11.08 4.97 -8.13
N ARG A 297 12.05 5.80 -7.74
CA ARG A 297 13.37 5.90 -8.37
C ARG A 297 14.39 6.19 -7.26
N ILE A 298 15.52 5.50 -7.31
CA ILE A 298 16.59 5.60 -6.30
C ILE A 298 17.19 7.02 -6.30
N ASP A 299 17.48 7.59 -7.47
CA ASP A 299 18.01 8.96 -7.59
C ASP A 299 17.06 9.89 -8.34
N LYS A 300 16.76 11.06 -7.75
CA LYS A 300 15.96 12.14 -8.38
C LYS A 300 16.80 13.13 -9.21
N THR A 301 18.12 13.21 -8.95
CA THR A 301 19.00 14.25 -9.50
C THR A 301 19.93 13.75 -10.61
N GLY A 302 20.49 12.54 -10.52
CA GLY A 302 21.38 11.97 -11.56
C GLY A 302 20.65 11.25 -12.70
N SER A 303 19.44 10.75 -12.45
CA SER A 303 18.71 9.88 -13.38
C SER A 303 17.94 10.61 -14.50
N ARG A 304 18.04 11.95 -14.59
CA ARG A 304 17.47 12.71 -15.72
C ARG A 304 18.15 12.35 -17.05
N GLN A 305 19.42 11.95 -17.03
CA GLN A 305 20.14 11.52 -18.24
C GLN A 305 19.82 10.08 -18.65
N VAL A 306 19.43 9.21 -17.71
CA VAL A 306 19.29 7.76 -17.97
C VAL A 306 17.84 7.36 -18.28
N GLY A 307 16.84 8.22 -18.00
CA GLY A 307 15.47 8.11 -18.51
C GLY A 307 14.66 6.91 -17.98
N GLY A 308 13.48 7.14 -17.38
CA GLY A 308 12.58 6.04 -17.01
C GLY A 308 11.39 6.53 -16.20
N SER A 309 10.20 6.01 -16.51
CA SER A 309 8.93 6.41 -15.88
C SER A 309 8.86 6.02 -14.40
N GLY A 310 9.69 5.06 -13.94
CA GLY A 310 9.51 4.44 -12.62
C GLY A 310 8.27 3.54 -12.54
N LEU A 311 7.68 3.20 -13.70
CA LEU A 311 6.51 2.31 -13.78
C LEU A 311 6.89 0.88 -14.15
N GLY A 312 8.01 0.67 -14.85
CA GLY A 312 8.43 -0.64 -15.37
C GLY A 312 8.37 -1.78 -14.34
N LEU A 313 9.01 -1.63 -13.16
CA LEU A 313 8.99 -2.69 -12.14
C LEU A 313 7.61 -2.89 -11.50
N SER A 314 6.81 -1.82 -11.35
CA SER A 314 5.43 -1.97 -10.86
C SER A 314 4.53 -2.70 -11.86
N ILE A 315 4.74 -2.48 -13.16
CA ILE A 315 4.07 -3.23 -14.23
C ILE A 315 4.47 -4.69 -14.17
N VAL A 316 5.78 -4.98 -14.03
CA VAL A 316 6.28 -6.35 -13.90
C VAL A 316 5.58 -7.05 -12.73
N LYS A 317 5.61 -6.45 -11.55
CA LYS A 317 4.98 -7.01 -10.35
C LYS A 317 3.50 -7.33 -10.59
N HIS A 318 2.75 -6.40 -11.15
CA HIS A 318 1.33 -6.60 -11.39
C HIS A 318 1.03 -7.66 -12.46
N ILE A 319 1.82 -7.75 -13.54
CA ILE A 319 1.66 -8.81 -14.53
C ILE A 319 1.86 -10.18 -13.87
N VAL A 320 2.95 -10.32 -13.11
CA VAL A 320 3.28 -11.58 -12.43
C VAL A 320 2.21 -11.94 -11.40
N GLU A 321 1.74 -10.99 -10.60
CA GLU A 321 0.63 -11.20 -9.65
C GLU A 321 -0.69 -11.55 -10.34
N ALA A 322 -0.99 -10.97 -11.51
CA ALA A 322 -2.18 -11.29 -12.28
C ALA A 322 -2.14 -12.73 -12.85
N HIS A 323 -0.94 -13.30 -13.03
CA HIS A 323 -0.74 -14.71 -13.35
C HIS A 323 -0.77 -15.63 -12.13
N GLU A 324 -1.05 -15.10 -10.93
CA GLU A 324 -0.97 -15.84 -9.66
C GLU A 324 0.45 -16.35 -9.34
N GLU A 325 1.46 -15.61 -9.80
CA GLU A 325 2.87 -15.92 -9.65
C GLU A 325 3.60 -14.93 -8.74
N HIS A 326 4.88 -15.18 -8.49
CA HIS A 326 5.69 -14.39 -7.56
C HIS A 326 6.92 -13.79 -8.24
N ILE A 327 7.30 -12.58 -7.80
CA ILE A 327 8.53 -11.90 -8.19
C ILE A 327 9.43 -11.71 -6.98
N TYR A 328 10.73 -11.88 -7.20
CA TYR A 328 11.79 -11.76 -6.21
C TYR A 328 12.88 -10.83 -6.73
N VAL A 329 13.62 -10.26 -5.78
CA VAL A 329 14.77 -9.40 -6.07
C VAL A 329 15.87 -9.68 -5.05
N GLU A 330 17.06 -9.97 -5.56
CA GLU A 330 18.27 -10.12 -4.78
C GLU A 330 19.32 -9.17 -5.35
N SER A 331 19.92 -8.32 -4.51
CA SER A 331 20.87 -7.34 -5.03
C SER A 331 21.90 -6.96 -3.97
N SER A 332 23.14 -6.75 -4.44
CA SER A 332 24.24 -6.29 -3.63
C SER A 332 24.87 -5.07 -4.30
N TYR A 333 24.87 -3.95 -3.59
CA TYR A 333 25.44 -2.70 -4.08
C TYR A 333 26.91 -2.88 -4.46
N GLY A 334 27.26 -2.53 -5.70
CA GLY A 334 28.56 -2.66 -6.33
C GLY A 334 28.82 -3.98 -7.07
N TYR A 335 27.92 -4.97 -6.97
CA TYR A 335 28.10 -6.30 -7.57
C TYR A 335 27.12 -6.58 -8.70
N GLY A 336 25.86 -6.17 -8.54
CA GLY A 336 24.79 -6.44 -9.50
C GLY A 336 23.45 -6.70 -8.83
N SER A 337 22.46 -7.05 -9.65
CA SER A 337 21.12 -7.41 -9.20
C SER A 337 20.60 -8.63 -9.95
N GLU A 338 19.78 -9.41 -9.28
CA GLU A 338 18.98 -10.49 -9.83
C GLU A 338 17.51 -10.14 -9.59
N PHE A 339 16.74 -10.12 -10.67
CA PHE A 339 15.28 -10.11 -10.62
C PHE A 339 14.77 -11.43 -11.15
N SER A 340 13.91 -12.10 -10.39
CA SER A 340 13.41 -13.41 -10.78
C SER A 340 11.90 -13.51 -10.59
N PHE A 341 11.23 -14.28 -11.44
CA PHE A 341 9.79 -14.50 -11.33
C PHE A 341 9.44 -15.95 -11.66
N THR A 342 8.32 -16.41 -11.11
CA THR A 342 7.84 -17.78 -11.30
C THR A 342 6.81 -17.88 -12.41
N LEU A 343 6.72 -19.05 -13.03
CA LEU A 343 5.66 -19.44 -13.96
C LEU A 343 5.27 -20.90 -13.76
N GLU A 344 4.02 -21.25 -14.06
CA GLU A 344 3.58 -22.64 -14.10
C GLU A 344 4.21 -23.36 -15.32
N LYS A 345 4.85 -24.50 -15.07
CA LYS A 345 5.40 -25.35 -16.12
C LYS A 345 4.26 -26.05 -16.85
N ALA A 346 4.26 -25.99 -18.19
CA ALA A 346 3.25 -26.70 -18.96
C ALA A 346 3.43 -28.21 -18.80
N PRO A 347 2.32 -28.99 -18.71
CA PRO A 347 2.42 -30.44 -18.68
C PRO A 347 3.10 -30.97 -19.94
N LEU A 348 3.86 -32.06 -19.79
CA LEU A 348 4.65 -32.70 -20.87
C LEU A 348 3.84 -33.01 -22.13
N ASP A 349 2.53 -33.20 -21.99
CA ASP A 349 1.58 -33.49 -23.06
C ASP A 349 1.41 -32.30 -24.04
N ALA A 350 1.71 -31.07 -23.58
CA ALA A 350 1.64 -29.85 -24.38
C ALA A 350 2.86 -29.66 -25.31
N TYR A 351 3.88 -30.51 -25.20
CA TYR A 351 4.99 -30.58 -26.17
C TYR A 351 4.57 -31.27 -27.48
N ALA A 352 3.36 -31.83 -27.55
CA ALA A 352 2.78 -32.34 -28.78
C ALA A 352 2.21 -31.18 -29.61
N ASP A 353 2.81 -30.97 -30.79
CA ASP A 353 2.36 -29.99 -31.78
C ASP A 353 0.85 -30.12 -32.08
N PRO A 354 0.04 -29.05 -31.90
CA PRO A 354 -1.38 -29.06 -32.29
C PRO A 354 -1.60 -29.29 -33.80
N LEU A 355 -0.56 -29.12 -34.63
CA LEU A 355 -0.60 -29.34 -36.08
C LEU A 355 -0.19 -30.76 -36.50
N ALA A 356 0.13 -31.65 -35.55
CA ALA A 356 0.48 -33.05 -35.86
C ALA A 356 -0.74 -33.99 -35.99
N THR A 357 -1.96 -33.45 -35.90
CA THR A 357 -3.21 -34.18 -36.16
C THR A 357 -4.09 -33.41 -37.14
N ASP A 358 -3.77 -33.48 -38.43
CA ASP A 358 -4.66 -33.93 -39.52
C ASP A 358 -3.97 -33.89 -40.89
#